data_AF-A0A8C5U0D9-F1
#
_entry.id   AF-A0A8C5U0D9-F1
#
_cell.length_a   1.000
_cell.length_b   1.000
_cell.length_c   1.000
_cell.angle_alpha   90.00
_cell.angle_beta   90.00
_cell.angle_gamma   90.00
#
_symmetry.space_group_name_H-M   'P 1'
#
loop_
_entity.id
_entity.type
_entity.pdbx_description
1 polymer ?
#
loop_
_entity_poly.entity_id
_entity_poly.type
_entity_poly.pdbx_seq_one_letter_code
_entity_poly.pdbx_strand_id
1 'polypeptide(L)'
;MLPSLKVAFTLLSLLQLVSSRAVTPSPHLILKEVILLVQQLTSRVQVPCNDTRVAQVAFMDRELQNEELLCQARKALSEVAGCKEAYEPLVSSLRRLQGRKNCKLSDNEIYLRHFLPALGNFTQAMFRRRGAPAAQ
;
A
#
# COMPACT_ATOMS: atom_id res chain seq x y z
N MET A 1 -48.39 5.30 29.33
CA MET A 1 -47.66 5.71 28.10
C MET A 1 -46.17 5.62 28.39
N LEU A 2 -45.40 4.70 27.78
CA LEU A 2 -43.92 4.59 27.80
C LEU A 2 -43.31 3.29 27.18
N PRO A 3 -44.04 2.28 26.64
CA PRO A 3 -43.36 1.13 26.01
C PRO A 3 -42.70 1.43 24.65
N SER A 4 -43.19 2.42 23.89
CA SER A 4 -42.72 2.69 22.51
C SER A 4 -41.30 3.25 22.41
N LEU A 5 -40.80 3.92 23.45
CA LEU A 5 -39.46 4.53 23.42
C LEU A 5 -38.34 3.48 23.44
N LYS A 6 -38.50 2.39 24.19
CA LYS A 6 -37.49 1.30 24.26
C LYS A 6 -37.31 0.59 22.92
N VAL A 7 -38.40 0.36 22.19
CA VAL A 7 -38.38 -0.32 20.89
C VAL A 7 -37.68 0.55 19.84
N ALA A 8 -37.92 1.86 19.85
CA ALA A 8 -37.26 2.80 18.96
C ALA A 8 -35.74 2.84 19.16
N PHE A 9 -35.26 2.83 20.42
CA PHE A 9 -33.83 2.79 20.72
C PHE A 9 -33.17 1.48 20.26
N THR A 10 -33.82 0.32 20.45
CA THR A 10 -33.27 -0.96 19.97
C THR A 10 -33.18 -1.05 18.44
N LEU A 11 -34.15 -0.48 17.73
CA LEU A 11 -34.13 -0.40 16.25
C LEU A 11 -33.01 0.52 15.75
N LEU A 12 -32.77 1.65 16.41
CA LEU A 12 -31.67 2.56 16.11
C LEU A 12 -30.29 1.90 16.32
N SER A 13 -30.12 1.14 17.40
CA SER A 13 -28.88 0.40 17.65
C SER A 13 -28.61 -0.69 16.60
N LEU A 14 -29.64 -1.38 16.12
CA LEU A 14 -29.53 -2.36 15.03
C LEU A 14 -29.20 -1.69 13.68
N LEU A 15 -29.80 -0.54 13.39
CA LEU A 15 -29.49 0.24 12.18
C LEU A 15 -28.04 0.74 12.14
N GLN A 16 -27.49 1.18 13.29
CA GLN A 16 -26.08 1.58 13.35
C GLN A 16 -25.12 0.40 13.16
N LEU A 17 -25.48 -0.81 13.62
CA LEU A 17 -24.69 -2.02 13.40
C LEU A 17 -24.67 -2.48 11.94
N VAL A 18 -25.77 -2.29 11.20
CA VAL A 18 -25.83 -2.62 9.77
C VAL A 18 -25.09 -1.59 8.92
N SER A 19 -25.01 -0.34 9.39
CA SER A 19 -24.34 0.76 8.68
C SER A 19 -22.81 0.79 8.86
N SER A 20 -22.23 0.02 9.79
CA SER A 20 -20.78 0.00 10.03
C SER A 20 -20.00 -0.86 9.03
N ARG A 21 -20.43 -0.88 7.76
CA ARG A 21 -19.68 -1.56 6.70
C ARG A 21 -18.39 -0.77 6.50
N ALA A 22 -17.25 -1.34 6.91
CA ALA A 22 -15.95 -0.74 6.72
C ALA A 22 -15.79 -0.41 5.23
N VAL A 23 -15.76 0.89 4.90
CA VAL A 23 -15.54 1.35 3.54
C VAL A 23 -14.10 1.00 3.19
N THR A 24 -13.91 -0.08 2.45
CA THR A 24 -12.59 -0.41 1.91
C THR A 24 -12.19 0.69 0.93
N PRO A 25 -11.09 1.43 1.17
CA PRO A 25 -10.67 2.49 0.27
C PRO A 25 -10.42 1.93 -1.13
N SER A 26 -10.79 2.69 -2.16
CA SER A 26 -10.57 2.25 -3.53
C SER A 26 -9.07 2.06 -3.80
N PRO A 27 -8.67 1.09 -4.65
CA PRO A 27 -7.26 0.88 -4.98
C PRO A 27 -6.56 2.15 -5.50
N HIS A 28 -7.30 3.05 -6.14
CA HIS A 28 -6.78 4.33 -6.63
C HIS A 28 -6.38 5.27 -5.48
N LEU A 29 -7.17 5.34 -4.40
CA LEU A 29 -6.82 6.12 -3.21
C LEU A 29 -5.60 5.55 -2.50
N ILE A 30 -5.51 4.23 -2.37
CA ILE A 30 -4.36 3.59 -1.73
C ILE A 30 -3.09 3.76 -2.59
N LEU A 31 -3.19 3.72 -3.93
CA LEU A 31 -2.07 4.03 -4.82
C LEU A 31 -1.59 5.47 -4.64
N LYS A 32 -2.50 6.44 -4.52
CA LYS A 32 -2.16 7.83 -4.22
C LYS A 32 -1.40 7.94 -2.89
N GLU A 33 -1.88 7.24 -1.85
CA GLU A 33 -1.22 7.19 -0.54
C GLU A 33 0.20 6.62 -0.65
N VAL A 34 0.39 5.51 -1.37
CA VAL A 34 1.73 4.92 -1.60
C VAL A 34 2.65 5.91 -2.31
N ILE A 35 2.19 6.59 -3.34
CA ILE A 35 2.98 7.60 -4.08
C ILE A 35 3.43 8.72 -3.14
N LEU A 36 2.52 9.25 -2.32
CA LEU A 36 2.83 10.31 -1.37
C LEU A 36 3.83 9.87 -0.30
N LEU A 37 3.68 8.65 0.23
CA LEU A 37 4.61 8.09 1.22
C LEU A 37 6.01 7.90 0.63
N VAL A 38 6.11 7.38 -0.60
CA VAL A 38 7.40 7.26 -1.30
C VAL A 38 8.02 8.64 -1.50
N GLN A 39 7.25 9.61 -2.00
CA GLN A 39 7.71 10.98 -2.19
C GLN A 39 8.25 11.57 -0.88
N GLN A 40 7.50 11.44 0.22
CA GLN A 40 7.91 11.92 1.54
C GLN A 40 9.19 11.24 2.05
N LEU A 41 9.39 9.95 1.79
CA LEU A 41 10.60 9.25 2.19
C LEU A 41 11.80 9.71 1.36
N THR A 42 11.61 9.94 0.06
CA THR A 42 12.67 10.35 -0.86
C THR A 42 13.01 11.84 -0.82
N SER A 43 12.11 12.71 -0.35
CA SER A 43 12.33 14.16 -0.29
C SER A 43 13.00 14.63 1.00
N ARG A 44 13.11 13.75 2.01
CA ARG A 44 13.84 14.05 3.25
C ARG A 44 15.32 14.28 2.95
N VAL A 45 15.95 15.15 3.74
CA VAL A 45 17.40 15.43 3.69
C VAL A 45 18.22 14.14 3.78
N GLN A 46 17.72 13.15 4.53
CA GLN A 46 18.28 11.81 4.59
C GLN A 46 17.16 10.77 4.58
N VAL A 47 17.22 9.83 3.62
CA VAL A 47 16.33 8.67 3.56
C VAL A 47 16.67 7.72 4.72
N PRO A 48 15.69 7.24 5.51
CA PRO A 48 15.95 6.27 6.57
C PRO A 48 16.67 5.03 6.04
N CYS A 49 17.82 4.66 6.63
CA CYS A 49 18.64 3.54 6.16
C CYS A 49 19.04 3.60 4.68
N ASN A 50 19.36 4.79 4.16
CA ASN A 50 19.66 5.03 2.75
C ASN A 50 20.60 4.01 2.06
N ASP A 51 21.62 3.53 2.80
CA ASP A 51 22.64 2.57 2.34
C ASP A 51 22.33 1.11 2.69
N THR A 52 21.15 0.83 3.25
CA THR A 52 20.72 -0.56 3.47
C THR A 52 20.31 -1.19 2.15
N ARG A 53 20.77 -2.43 1.97
CA ARG A 53 20.44 -3.27 0.82
C ARG A 53 19.15 -4.02 1.09
N VAL A 54 18.31 -4.12 0.07
CA VAL A 54 17.06 -4.89 0.08
C VAL A 54 17.00 -5.73 -1.18
N ALA A 55 16.21 -6.80 -1.15
CA ALA A 55 15.97 -7.60 -2.34
C ALA A 55 15.46 -6.74 -3.51
N GLN A 56 16.08 -6.92 -4.67
CA GLN A 56 15.70 -6.21 -5.89
C GLN A 56 14.33 -6.68 -6.37
N VAL A 57 13.51 -5.73 -6.82
CA VAL A 57 12.21 -6.00 -7.46
C VAL A 57 12.28 -5.51 -8.90
N ALA A 58 11.93 -6.38 -9.84
CA ALA A 58 12.00 -6.10 -11.27
C ALA A 58 10.77 -5.31 -11.74
N PHE A 59 10.60 -4.07 -11.26
CA PHE A 59 9.42 -3.24 -11.55
C PHE A 59 9.16 -2.94 -13.04
N MET A 60 10.14 -3.19 -13.91
CA MET A 60 10.03 -3.01 -15.37
C MET A 60 9.75 -4.31 -16.12
N ASP A 61 9.80 -5.45 -15.42
CA ASP A 61 9.50 -6.75 -16.00
C ASP A 61 8.00 -6.83 -16.32
N ARG A 62 7.70 -7.09 -17.60
CA ARG A 62 6.33 -7.18 -18.10
C ARG A 62 5.74 -8.57 -17.95
N GLU A 63 6.56 -9.57 -17.64
CA GLU A 63 6.12 -10.95 -17.42
C GLU A 63 5.49 -11.12 -16.02
N LEU A 64 5.94 -10.32 -15.05
CA LEU A 64 5.43 -10.36 -13.68
C LEU A 64 4.13 -9.56 -13.54
N GLN A 65 3.16 -10.16 -12.85
CA GLN A 65 1.92 -9.50 -12.50
C GLN A 65 2.16 -8.38 -11.46
N ASN A 66 1.44 -7.28 -11.59
CA ASN A 66 1.56 -6.14 -10.66
C ASN A 66 1.37 -6.55 -9.19
N GLU A 67 0.50 -7.52 -8.90
CA GLU A 67 0.28 -8.02 -7.53
C GLU A 67 1.51 -8.73 -6.96
N GLU A 68 2.24 -9.49 -7.78
CA GLU A 68 3.50 -10.12 -7.37
C GLU A 68 4.56 -9.07 -7.09
N LEU A 69 4.72 -8.07 -7.98
CA LEU A 69 5.67 -6.97 -7.78
C LEU A 69 5.36 -6.16 -6.51
N LEU A 70 4.08 -5.88 -6.23
CA LEU A 70 3.66 -5.21 -5.00
C LEU A 70 3.92 -6.07 -3.76
N CYS A 71 3.70 -7.39 -3.83
CA CYS A 71 4.05 -8.30 -2.74
C CYS A 71 5.56 -8.28 -2.47
N GLN A 72 6.38 -8.43 -3.52
CA GLN A 72 7.83 -8.46 -3.40
C GLN A 72 8.34 -7.15 -2.79
N ALA A 73 7.81 -6.01 -3.26
CA ALA A 73 8.17 -4.70 -2.72
C ALA A 73 7.80 -4.57 -1.23
N ARG A 74 6.60 -5.01 -0.85
CA ARG A 74 6.17 -5.05 0.56
C ARG A 74 7.10 -5.90 1.41
N LYS A 75 7.45 -7.09 0.92
CA LYS A 75 8.30 -8.03 1.66
C LYS A 75 9.72 -7.50 1.82
N ALA A 76 10.33 -7.00 0.75
CA ALA A 76 11.65 -6.37 0.77
C ALA A 76 11.72 -5.20 1.76
N LEU A 77 10.72 -4.32 1.80
CA LEU A 77 10.64 -3.23 2.77
C LEU A 77 10.40 -3.70 4.21
N SER A 78 9.66 -4.79 4.41
CA SER A 78 9.38 -5.32 5.75
C SER A 78 10.59 -5.97 6.43
N GLU A 79 11.61 -6.32 5.63
CA GLU A 79 12.86 -6.95 6.06
C GLU A 79 13.99 -5.93 6.28
N VAL A 80 13.73 -4.62 6.09
CA VAL A 80 14.69 -3.55 6.38
C VAL A 80 14.96 -3.47 7.88
N ALA A 81 16.16 -3.87 8.28
CA ALA A 81 16.61 -3.77 9.67
C ALA A 81 16.85 -2.31 10.10
N GLY A 82 16.62 -2.01 11.38
CA GLY A 82 16.99 -0.73 12.00
C GLY A 82 16.06 0.46 11.74
N CYS A 83 15.24 0.45 10.68
CA CYS A 83 14.30 1.53 10.37
C CYS A 83 12.94 1.04 9.86
N LYS A 84 12.55 -0.18 10.25
CA LYS A 84 11.25 -0.77 9.91
C LYS A 84 10.06 0.15 10.20
N GLU A 85 10.10 0.87 11.32
CA GLU A 85 9.03 1.81 11.71
C GLU A 85 8.85 2.95 10.71
N ALA A 86 9.93 3.45 10.11
CA ALA A 86 9.85 4.50 9.10
C ALA A 86 9.16 4.02 7.82
N TYR A 87 9.23 2.72 7.53
CA TYR A 87 8.64 2.09 6.35
C TYR A 87 7.28 1.44 6.61
N GLU A 88 6.85 1.31 7.87
CA GLU A 88 5.59 0.65 8.25
C GLU A 88 4.36 1.22 7.51
N PRO A 89 4.17 2.57 7.42
CA PRO A 89 3.02 3.11 6.72
C PRO A 89 3.00 2.70 5.24
N LEU A 90 4.17 2.68 4.60
CA LEU A 90 4.31 2.27 3.20
C LEU A 90 4.04 0.75 3.05
N VAL A 91 4.60 -0.08 3.93
CA VAL A 91 4.38 -1.53 3.95
C VAL A 91 2.91 -1.87 4.16
N SER A 92 2.22 -1.16 5.04
CA SER A 92 0.80 -1.31 5.32
C SER A 92 -0.06 -0.93 4.10
N SER A 93 0.23 0.19 3.44
CA SER A 93 -0.47 0.61 2.22
C SER A 93 -0.24 -0.34 1.05
N LEU A 94 1.00 -0.83 0.85
CA LEU A 94 1.29 -1.87 -0.12
C LEU A 94 0.51 -3.16 0.18
N ARG A 95 0.38 -3.55 1.46
CA ARG A 95 -0.44 -4.70 1.86
C ARG A 95 -1.91 -4.50 1.50
N ARG A 96 -2.46 -3.30 1.67
CA ARG A 96 -3.87 -3.03 1.32
C ARG A 96 -4.12 -3.02 -0.19
N LEU A 97 -3.09 -2.75 -1.01
CA LEU A 97 -3.20 -2.81 -2.47
C LEU A 97 -3.25 -4.22 -3.06
N GLN A 98 -2.79 -5.23 -2.32
CA GLN A 98 -2.62 -6.58 -2.82
C GLN A 98 -3.03 -7.63 -1.77
N GLY A 99 -3.80 -8.64 -2.16
CA GLY A 99 -4.27 -9.68 -1.24
C GLY A 99 -3.23 -10.78 -0.93
N ARG A 100 -2.08 -10.79 -1.59
CA ARG A 100 -1.11 -11.89 -1.54
C ARG A 100 -0.28 -11.85 -0.24
N LYS A 101 -0.25 -12.96 0.48
CA LYS A 101 0.54 -13.08 1.72
C LYS A 101 2.02 -13.32 1.45
N ASN A 102 2.33 -14.13 0.43
CA ASN A 102 3.67 -14.63 0.15
C ASN A 102 4.06 -14.40 -1.32
N CYS A 103 5.35 -14.14 -1.52
CA CYS A 103 6.03 -13.96 -2.80
C CYS A 103 7.50 -14.33 -2.62
N LYS A 104 8.16 -14.68 -3.72
CA LYS A 104 9.58 -15.00 -3.74
C LYS A 104 10.38 -13.72 -3.96
N LEU A 105 11.41 -13.51 -3.14
CA LEU A 105 12.35 -12.40 -3.35
C LEU A 105 13.47 -12.84 -4.30
N SER A 106 14.02 -11.88 -5.02
CA SER A 106 15.26 -12.07 -5.77
C SER A 106 16.44 -12.26 -4.81
N ASP A 107 17.43 -13.03 -5.24
CA ASP A 107 18.73 -13.14 -4.54
C ASP A 107 19.60 -11.90 -4.80
N ASN A 108 19.27 -11.11 -5.83
CA ASN A 108 19.92 -9.84 -6.10
C ASN A 108 19.40 -8.76 -5.15
N GLU A 109 20.27 -7.83 -4.80
CA GLU A 109 19.94 -6.74 -3.89
C GLU A 109 20.24 -5.37 -4.49
N ILE A 110 19.53 -4.36 -4.00
CA ILE A 110 19.70 -2.96 -4.38
C ILE A 110 19.63 -2.07 -3.14
N TYR A 111 20.31 -0.92 -3.16
CA TYR A 111 20.21 0.06 -2.08
C TYR A 111 18.82 0.70 -2.02
N LEU A 112 18.32 0.98 -0.81
CA LEU A 112 17.03 1.62 -0.58
C LEU A 112 16.87 2.95 -1.34
N ARG A 113 17.94 3.73 -1.45
CA ARG A 113 17.97 4.98 -2.22
C ARG A 113 17.57 4.83 -3.69
N HIS A 114 17.78 3.65 -4.28
CA HIS A 114 17.39 3.34 -5.66
C HIS A 114 16.08 2.57 -5.72
N PHE A 115 15.81 1.76 -4.69
CA PHE A 115 14.57 1.01 -4.56
C PHE A 115 13.34 1.94 -4.47
N LEU A 116 13.36 2.95 -3.60
CA LEU A 116 12.20 3.81 -3.35
C LEU A 116 11.78 4.62 -4.60
N PRO A 117 12.69 5.29 -5.33
CA PRO A 117 12.33 5.93 -6.60
C PRO A 117 11.74 4.95 -7.63
N ALA A 118 12.28 3.73 -7.72
CA ALA A 118 11.77 2.72 -8.64
C ALA A 118 10.34 2.29 -8.28
N LEU A 119 10.06 2.07 -6.99
CA LEU A 119 8.72 1.80 -6.48
C LEU A 119 7.75 2.97 -6.74
N GLY A 120 8.21 4.21 -6.56
CA GLY A 120 7.44 5.42 -6.86
C GLY A 120 7.04 5.49 -8.33
N ASN A 121 7.98 5.27 -9.24
CA ASN A 121 7.72 5.25 -10.69
C ASN A 121 6.72 4.15 -11.08
N PHE A 122 6.88 2.95 -10.52
CA PHE A 122 6.00 1.82 -10.75
C PHE A 122 4.55 2.11 -10.29
N THR A 123 4.39 2.56 -9.05
CA THR A 123 3.07 2.87 -8.48
C THR A 123 2.41 4.08 -9.16
N GLN A 124 3.19 5.07 -9.59
CA GLN A 124 2.67 6.18 -10.37
C GLN A 124 2.19 5.76 -11.77
N ALA A 125 2.91 4.86 -12.44
CA ALA A 125 2.44 4.28 -13.70
C ALA A 125 1.13 3.50 -13.50
N MET A 126 1.01 2.71 -12.42
CA MET A 126 -0.23 2.01 -12.08
C MET A 126 -1.39 2.97 -11.82
N PHE A 127 -1.15 4.05 -11.08
CA PHE A 127 -2.15 5.08 -10.78
C PHE A 127 -2.70 5.71 -12.06
N ARG A 128 -1.82 6.12 -12.98
CA ARG A 128 -2.21 6.70 -14.29
C ARG A 128 -3.05 5.73 -15.13
N ARG A 129 -2.67 4.44 -15.19
CA ARG A 129 -3.42 3.42 -15.94
C ARG A 129 -4.83 3.18 -15.40
N ARG A 130 -5.04 3.32 -14.08
CA ARG A 130 -6.36 3.15 -13.45
C ARG A 130 -7.22 4.41 -13.52
N GLY A 131 -6.61 5.59 -13.64
CA GLY A 131 -7.31 6.87 -13.76
C GLY A 131 -7.60 7.31 -15.20
N ALA A 132 -6.94 6.69 -16.19
CA ALA A 132 -7.27 6.92 -17.60
C ALA A 132 -8.65 6.30 -17.91
N PRO A 133 -9.61 7.06 -18.45
CA PRO A 133 -10.76 6.47 -19.11
C PRO A 133 -10.24 5.52 -20.20
N ALA A 134 -10.87 4.35 -20.38
CA ALA A 134 -10.63 3.56 -21.58
C ALA A 134 -10.89 4.48 -22.78
N ALA A 135 -9.86 4.71 -23.61
CA ALA A 135 -10.03 5.47 -24.83
C ALA A 135 -11.15 4.82 -25.64
N GLN A 136 -12.17 5.63 -25.97
CA GLN A 136 -13.27 5.26 -26.87
C GLN A 136 -12.74 5.04 -28.29
#